data_AF-A0A9Q2S285-F1
#
_entry.id   AF-A0A9Q2S285-F1
#
_cell.length_a   1.000
_cell.length_b   1.000
_cell.length_c   1.000
_cell.angle_alpha   90.00
_cell.angle_beta   90.00
_cell.angle_gamma   90.00
#
_symmetry.space_group_name_H-M   'P 1'
#
loop_
_entity.id
_entity.type
_entity.pdbx_description
1 polymer ?
#
loop_
_entity_poly.entity_id
_entity_poly.type
_entity_poly.pdbx_seq_one_letter_code
_entity_poly.pdbx_strand_id
1 'polypeptide(L)' 'MYSYEERLRAVKLYIKFGKRAQATIRELGYPTKNALKGWHREYQRLQDLPIPSAPRPPKFSLAQKLMALEHYAIHGRCVL' A
#
# COMPACT_ATOMS: atom_id res chain seq x y z
N MET A 1 9.55 11.49 -4.61
CA MET A 1 8.56 10.66 -3.88
C MET A 1 9.16 9.27 -3.76
N TYR A 2 9.35 8.72 -2.56
CA TYR A 2 9.99 7.39 -2.39
C TYR A 2 8.97 6.26 -2.51
N SER A 3 9.34 5.17 -3.20
CA SER A 3 8.52 3.96 -3.34
C SER A 3 8.32 3.28 -1.98
N TYR A 4 7.24 2.50 -1.85
CA TYR A 4 6.95 1.73 -0.64
C TYR A 4 8.10 0.77 -0.29
N GLU A 5 8.70 0.14 -1.29
CA GLU A 5 9.82 -0.79 -1.11
C GLU A 5 11.08 -0.10 -0.57
N GLU A 6 11.38 1.09 -1.07
CA GLU A 6 12.50 1.92 -0.61
C GLU A 6 12.32 2.34 0.84
N ARG A 7 11.09 2.75 1.22
CA ARG A 7 10.74 3.08 2.61
C ARG A 7 10.90 1.88 3.52
N LEU A 8 10.44 0.70 3.09
CA LEU A 8 10.54 -0.53 3.85
C LEU A 8 11.99 -0.98 4.04
N ARG A 9 12.81 -0.88 2.99
CA ARG A 9 14.26 -1.16 3.05
C ARG A 9 14.95 -0.22 4.03
N ALA A 10 14.65 1.08 4.00
CA ALA A 10 15.21 2.06 4.92
C ALA A 10 14.81 1.79 6.38
N VAL A 11 13.55 1.43 6.65
CA VAL A 11 13.09 1.11 8.01
C VAL A 11 13.72 -0.19 8.53
N LYS A 12 13.83 -1.24 7.70
CA LYS A 12 14.52 -2.48 8.08
C LYS A 12 15.98 -2.22 8.46
N LEU A 13 16.67 -1.40 7.67
CA LEU A 13 18.05 -1.02 7.93
C LEU A 13 18.17 -0.17 9.21
N TYR A 14 17.21 0.72 9.48
CA TYR A 14 17.13 1.51 10.71
C TYR A 14 16.96 0.65 11.97
N ILE A 15 16.16 -0.41 11.89
CA ILE A 15 15.98 -1.38 12.98
C ILE A 15 17.28 -2.17 13.18
N LYS A 16 17.90 -2.64 12.09
CA LYS A 16 19.18 -3.38 12.12
C LYS A 16 20.30 -2.58 12.79
N PHE A 17 20.34 -1.25 12.55
CA PHE A 17 21.31 -0.35 13.18
C PHE A 17 20.93 0.12 14.60
N GLY A 18 19.90 -0.45 15.22
CA GLY A 18 19.50 -0.09 16.58
C GLY A 18 19.02 1.34 16.70
N LYS A 19 18.20 1.80 15.73
CA LYS A 19 17.59 3.15 15.70
C LYS A 19 18.59 4.30 15.45
N ARG A 20 19.78 4.01 14.93
CA ARG A 20 20.78 5.02 14.52
C ARG A 20 20.47 5.58 13.13
N ALA A 21 19.67 6.65 13.09
CA ALA A 21 19.22 7.26 11.84
C ALA A 21 20.38 7.72 10.94
N GLN A 22 21.44 8.29 11.51
CA GLN A 22 22.59 8.76 10.74
C GLN A 22 23.34 7.62 10.03
N ALA A 23 23.39 6.42 10.62
CA ALA A 23 24.02 5.27 9.99
C ALA A 23 23.24 4.85 8.74
N THR A 24 21.91 4.71 8.87
CA THR A 24 21.01 4.40 7.75
C THR A 24 21.13 5.43 6.61
N ILE A 25 21.21 6.72 6.94
CA ILE A 25 21.30 7.80 5.94
C ILE A 25 22.65 7.81 5.24
N ARG A 26 23.74 7.55 5.97
CA ARG A 26 25.08 7.43 5.37
C ARG A 26 25.19 6.26 4.41
N GLU A 27 24.50 5.15 4.71
CA GLU A 27 24.55 3.95 3.88
C GLU A 27 23.65 4.01 2.65
N LEU A 28 22.43 4.54 2.79
CA LEU A 28 21.47 4.63 1.69
C LEU A 28 21.59 5.93 0.88
N GLY A 29 22.16 6.99 1.44
CA GLY A 29 22.21 8.33 0.83
C GLY A 29 20.87 9.08 0.85
N TYR A 30 19.82 8.42 1.31
CA TYR A 30 18.47 8.91 1.58
C TYR A 30 17.92 8.06 2.76
N PRO A 31 16.77 8.36 3.39
CA PRO A 31 15.95 9.57 3.38
C PRO A 31 16.43 10.60 4.41
N THR A 32 15.68 11.68 4.63
CA THR A 32 15.96 12.60 5.75
C THR A 32 15.63 11.94 7.11
N LYS A 33 16.29 12.39 8.19
CA LYS A 33 16.07 11.89 9.57
C LYS A 33 14.59 11.92 9.98
N ASN A 34 13.85 12.95 9.55
CA ASN A 34 12.44 13.10 9.87
C ASN A 34 11.56 12.11 9.10
N ALA A 35 11.85 11.89 7.82
CA ALA A 35 11.17 10.89 7.01
C ALA A 35 11.38 9.49 7.57
N LEU A 36 12.60 9.13 7.97
CA LEU A 36 12.90 7.83 8.57
C LEU A 36 12.15 7.59 9.88
N LYS A 37 12.05 8.61 10.74
CA LYS A 37 11.24 8.54 11.97
C LYS A 37 9.76 8.36 11.66
N GLY A 38 9.24 9.09 10.66
CA GLY A 38 7.86 8.96 10.20
C GLY A 38 7.57 7.54 9.68
N TRP A 39 8.44 7.00 8.84
CA TRP A 39 8.29 5.64 8.31
C TRP A 39 8.44 4.57 9.38
N HIS A 40 9.33 4.76 10.37
CA HIS A 40 9.42 3.84 11.50
C HIS A 40 8.17 3.89 12.38
N ARG A 41 7.57 5.07 12.61
CA ARG A 41 6.28 5.19 13.32
C ARG A 41 5.15 4.53 12.54
N GLU A 42 5.11 4.71 11.22
CA GLU A 42 4.14 4.04 10.36
C GLU A 42 4.33 2.53 10.41
N TYR A 43 5.58 2.06 10.38
CA TYR A 43 5.92 0.64 10.50
C TYR A 43 5.54 0.05 11.87
N GLN A 44 5.76 0.79 12.97
CA GLN A 44 5.31 0.39 14.30
C GLN A 44 3.77 0.40 14.42
N ARG A 45 3.10 1.38 13.80
CA ARG A 45 1.63 1.41 13.73
C ARG A 45 1.10 0.20 12.93
N LEU A 46 1.83 -0.22 11.91
CA LEU A 46 1.53 -1.40 11.08
C LEU A 46 1.96 -2.72 11.74
N GLN A 47 2.67 -2.73 12.87
CA GLN A 47 2.88 -3.97 13.66
C GLN A 47 1.60 -4.46 14.35
N ASP A 48 0.59 -3.58 14.51
CA ASP A 48 -0.82 -3.91 14.76
C ASP A 48 -1.67 -3.52 13.54
N LEU A 49 -1.34 -4.08 12.35
CA LEU A 49 -2.16 -3.89 11.15
C LEU A 49 -3.65 -4.15 11.46
N PRO A 50 -4.58 -3.18 11.29
CA PRO A 50 -5.63 -3.49 10.37
C PRO A 50 -4.92 -3.63 9.03
N ILE A 51 -4.92 -4.85 8.50
CA ILE A 51 -4.81 -5.14 7.06
C ILE A 51 -5.40 -3.92 6.33
N PRO A 52 -4.76 -3.31 5.32
CA PRO A 52 -5.41 -2.24 4.56
C PRO A 52 -6.76 -2.82 4.16
N SER A 53 -7.83 -2.38 4.83
CA SER A 53 -9.02 -3.21 5.08
C SER A 53 -9.36 -3.86 3.77
N ALA A 54 -9.24 -5.20 3.70
CA ALA A 54 -9.33 -5.95 2.46
C ALA A 54 -10.43 -5.29 1.62
N PRO A 55 -10.15 -4.91 0.35
CA PRO A 55 -11.10 -4.13 -0.44
C PRO A 55 -12.46 -4.76 -0.24
N ARG A 56 -13.43 -3.93 0.22
CA ARG A 56 -14.73 -4.44 0.66
C ARG A 56 -15.18 -5.50 -0.32
N PRO A 57 -15.62 -6.69 0.15
CA PRO A 57 -15.99 -7.77 -0.74
C PRO A 57 -16.89 -7.19 -1.83
N PRO A 58 -16.57 -7.43 -3.11
CA PRO A 58 -17.26 -6.77 -4.19
C PRO A 58 -18.75 -7.03 -4.02
N LYS A 59 -19.55 -5.95 -4.07
CA LYS A 59 -21.00 -6.02 -3.91
C LYS A 59 -21.67 -6.99 -4.88
N PHE A 60 -21.00 -7.27 -6.00
CA PHE A 60 -21.49 -8.15 -7.05
C PHE A 60 -20.48 -9.25 -7.32
N SER A 61 -20.98 -10.49 -7.40
CA SER A 61 -20.20 -11.65 -7.82
C SER A 61 -19.78 -11.53 -9.28
N LEU A 62 -18.76 -12.28 -9.69
CA LEU A 62 -18.33 -12.31 -11.10
C LEU A 62 -19.47 -12.75 -12.02
N ALA A 63 -20.29 -13.71 -11.58
CA ALA A 63 -21.47 -14.15 -12.29
C ALA A 63 -22.50 -13.03 -12.52
N GLN A 64 -22.76 -12.19 -11.51
CA GLN A 64 -23.65 -11.03 -11.65
C GLN A 64 -23.11 -9.99 -12.64
N LYS A 65 -21.79 -9.77 -12.65
CA LYS A 65 -21.17 -8.87 -13.63
C LYS A 65 -21.27 -9.42 -15.05
N LEU A 66 -21.03 -10.72 -15.24
CA LEU A 66 -21.14 -11.38 -16.54
C LEU A 66 -22.58 -11.36 -17.05
N MET A 67 -23.57 -11.65 -16.20
CA MET A 67 -24.99 -11.51 -16.56
C MET A 67 -25.35 -10.08 -16.94
N ALA A 68 -24.83 -9.07 -16.23
CA ALA A 68 -25.07 -7.67 -16.60
C ALA A 68 -24.46 -7.31 -17.96
N LEU A 69 -23.28 -7.85 -18.28
CA LEU A 69 -22.64 -7.66 -19.59
C LEU A 69 -23.36 -8.41 -20.71
N GLU A 70 -23.81 -9.63 -20.46
CA GLU A 70 -24.59 -10.45 -21.38
C GLU A 70 -25.96 -9.81 -21.66
N HIS A 71 -26.65 -9.38 -20.61
CA HIS A 71 -27.89 -8.60 -20.73
C HIS A 71 -27.64 -7.29 -21.49
N TYR A 72 -26.54 -6.58 -21.24
CA TYR A 72 -26.18 -5.39 -22.00
C TYR A 72 -25.89 -5.70 -23.49
N ALA A 73 -25.30 -6.86 -23.80
CA ALA A 73 -25.05 -7.30 -25.16
C ALA A 73 -26.34 -7.71 -25.90
N ILE A 74 -27.28 -8.36 -25.19
CA ILE A 74 -28.57 -8.81 -25.75
C ILE A 74 -29.55 -7.64 -25.92
N HIS A 75 -29.59 -6.72 -24.95
CA HIS A 75 -30.55 -5.61 -24.90
C HIS A 75 -29.93 -4.26 -25.31
N GLY A 76 -28.83 -4.30 -26.08
CA GLY A 76 -27.97 -3.17 -26.42
C GLY A 76 -28.66 -1.80 -26.45
N ARG A 77 -28.09 -0.83 -25.71
CA ARG A 77 -28.44 0.60 -25.69
C ARG A 77 -29.88 0.93 -26.16
N CYS A 78 -30.88 0.78 -25.32
CA CYS A 78 -31.98 1.74 -25.34
C CYS A 78 -31.47 3.05 -24.70
N VAL A 79 -30.68 3.80 -25.46
CA VAL A 79 -30.61 5.25 -25.26
C VAL A 79 -31.67 5.81 -26.22
N LEU A 80 -32.90 5.91 -25.72
CA LEU A 80 -33.93 6.79 -26.28
C LEU A 80 -33.97 8.04 -25.42
#